data_AF-A0A6P0S4U5-F1
#
_entry.id   AF-A0A6P0S4U5-F1
#
_cell.length_a   1.000
_cell.length_b   1.000
_cell.length_c   1.000
_cell.angle_alpha   90.00
_cell.angle_beta   90.00
_cell.angle_gamma   90.00
#
_symmetry.space_group_name_H-M   'P 1'
#
loop_
_entity.id
_entity.type
_entity.pdbx_description
1 polymer ?
#
loop_
_entity_poly.entity_id
_entity_poly.type
_entity_poly.pdbx_seq_one_letter_code
_entity_poly.pdbx_strand_id
1 'polypeptide(L)' 'MNKELTQTIASEVQIFQSLEQKENFLFVIGALSARVISLKKAEEVMQLDTTELLQILELMGIEFSHLSAEDVALEKSW' A
#
# COMPACT_ATOMS: atom_id res chain seq x y z
N MET A 1 7.51 -17.88 -16.10
CA MET A 1 7.50 -18.01 -14.63
C MET A 1 6.63 -19.21 -14.26
N ASN A 2 7.10 -20.12 -13.40
CA ASN A 2 6.33 -21.32 -13.03
C ASN A 2 5.25 -20.95 -12.01
N LYS A 3 3.98 -21.05 -12.43
CA LYS A 3 2.81 -20.58 -11.67
C LYS A 3 2.60 -21.33 -10.35
N GLU A 4 2.87 -22.63 -10.31
CA GLU A 4 2.75 -23.44 -9.09
C GLU A 4 3.77 -23.01 -8.05
N LEU A 5 5.04 -22.83 -8.44
CA LEU A 5 6.07 -22.35 -7.53
C LEU A 5 5.75 -20.97 -6.96
N THR A 6 5.23 -20.06 -7.79
CA THR A 6 4.81 -18.73 -7.34
C THR A 6 3.65 -18.80 -6.34
N GLN A 7 2.70 -19.71 -6.55
CA GLN A 7 1.57 -19.93 -5.63
C GLN A 7 2.02 -20.53 -4.29
N THR A 8 2.94 -21.49 -4.30
CA THR A 8 3.53 -22.06 -3.08
C THR A 8 4.31 -21.02 -2.28
N ILE A 9 5.11 -20.18 -2.94
CA ILE A 9 5.81 -19.09 -2.27
C ILE A 9 4.80 -18.09 -1.71
N ALA A 10 3.77 -17.71 -2.47
CA ALA A 10 2.75 -16.77 -2.02
C ALA A 10 1.93 -17.29 -0.82
N SER A 11 1.73 -18.60 -0.67
CA SER A 11 1.03 -19.17 0.49
C SER A 11 1.88 -19.18 1.77
N GLU A 12 3.20 -19.27 1.64
CA GLU A 12 4.15 -19.26 2.76
C GLU A 12 4.58 -17.83 3.14
N VAL A 13 4.57 -16.91 2.18
CA VAL A 13 4.86 -15.49 2.41
C VAL A 13 3.60 -14.80 2.96
N GLN A 14 3.36 -14.98 4.26
CA GLN A 14 2.36 -14.20 4.99
C GLN A 14 2.89 -12.78 5.22
N ILE A 15 2.80 -11.93 4.18
CA ILE A 15 3.13 -10.48 4.29
C ILE A 15 2.32 -9.84 5.43
N PHE A 16 1.08 -10.31 5.64
CA PHE A 16 0.21 -9.92 6.72
C PHE A 16 -0.24 -11.13 7.53
N GLN A 17 -0.04 -11.07 8.84
CA GLN A 17 -0.29 -12.16 9.79
C GLN A 17 -1.69 -12.09 10.41
N SER A 18 -2.37 -10.94 10.34
CA SER A 18 -3.74 -10.76 10.85
C SER A 18 -4.71 -10.25 9.78
N LEU A 19 -6.01 -10.45 10.01
CA LEU A 19 -7.07 -9.87 9.18
C LEU A 19 -7.01 -8.34 9.21
N GLU A 20 -6.80 -7.77 10.40
CA GLU A 20 -6.65 -6.33 10.60
C GLU A 20 -5.51 -5.73 9.77
N GLN A 21 -4.36 -6.41 9.69
CA GLN A 21 -3.25 -5.97 8.83
C GLN A 21 -3.62 -5.97 7.34
N LYS A 22 -4.42 -6.95 6.91
CA LYS A 22 -4.92 -7.01 5.52
C LYS A 22 -5.93 -5.92 5.23
N GLU A 23 -6.83 -5.64 6.17
CA GLU A 23 -7.83 -4.56 6.05
C GLU A 23 -7.15 -3.19 6.02
N ASN A 24 -6.18 -2.94 6.91
CA ASN A 24 -5.38 -1.72 6.92
C ASN A 24 -4.62 -1.54 5.62
N PHE A 25 -4.01 -2.60 5.08
CA PHE A 25 -3.33 -2.54 3.80
C PHE A 25 -4.29 -2.16 2.66
N LEU A 26 -5.44 -2.84 2.56
CA LEU A 26 -6.45 -2.54 1.54
C LEU A 26 -6.97 -1.10 1.65
N PHE A 27 -7.18 -0.62 2.87
CA PHE A 27 -7.60 0.74 3.14
C PHE A 27 -6.55 1.76 2.65
N VAL A 28 -5.28 1.55 3.01
CA VAL A 28 -4.17 2.44 2.60
C VAL A 28 -4.01 2.47 1.09
N ILE A 29 -4.08 1.32 0.42
CA ILE A 29 -4.03 1.25 -1.05
C ILE A 29 -5.19 2.00 -1.70
N GLY A 30 -6.40 1.83 -1.17
CA GLY A 30 -7.58 2.54 -1.66
C GLY A 30 -7.45 4.05 -1.49
N ALA A 31 -7.00 4.49 -0.32
CA ALA A 31 -6.80 5.90 -0.01
C ALA A 31 -5.69 6.54 -0.87
N LEU A 32 -4.58 5.85 -1.10
CA LEU A 32 -3.52 6.28 -2.02
C LEU A 32 -4.02 6.41 -3.46
N SER A 33 -4.74 5.40 -3.96
CA SER A 33 -5.29 5.41 -5.32
C SER A 33 -6.32 6.51 -5.53
N ALA A 34 -7.09 6.82 -4.48
CA ALA A 34 -8.05 7.91 -4.47
C ALA A 34 -7.43 9.29 -4.20
N ARG A 35 -6.10 9.37 -4.01
CA ARG A 35 -5.35 10.60 -3.66
C ARG A 35 -5.84 11.28 -2.36
N VAL A 36 -6.40 10.49 -1.45
CA VAL A 36 -6.86 10.98 -0.14
C VAL A 36 -5.69 11.16 0.81
N ILE A 37 -4.68 10.30 0.70
CA ILE A 37 -3.46 10.34 1.51
C ILE A 37 -2.22 10.35 0.63
N SER A 38 -1.14 10.92 1.16
CA SER A 38 0.18 10.90 0.54
C SER A 38 0.88 9.56 0.78
N LEU A 39 1.92 9.29 0.00
CA LEU A 39 2.83 8.16 0.24
C LEU A 39 3.42 8.20 1.65
N LYS A 40 3.78 9.39 2.15
CA LYS A 40 4.32 9.56 3.50
C LYS A 40 3.33 9.19 4.59
N LYS A 41 2.05 9.56 4.42
CA LYS A 41 1.01 9.15 5.37
C LYS A 41 0.77 7.64 5.33
N ALA A 42 0.84 7.04 4.15
CA ALA A 42 0.74 5.58 4.00
C ALA A 42 1.88 4.85 4.71
N GLU A 43 3.12 5.35 4.64
CA GLU A 43 4.26 4.82 5.41
C GLU A 43 4.02 4.88 6.92
N GLU A 44 3.53 6.03 7.43
CA GLU A 44 3.21 6.21 8.84
C GLU A 44 2.14 5.21 9.33
N VAL A 45 1.08 5.01 8.55
CA VAL A 45 -0.02 4.08 8.89
C VAL A 45 0.44 2.63 8.81
N MET A 46 1.21 2.27 7.78
CA MET A 46 1.67 0.90 7.56
C MET A 46 2.88 0.53 8.42
N GLN A 47 3.54 1.50 9.06
CA GLN A 47 4.82 1.33 9.75
C GLN A 47 5.88 0.68 8.86
N LEU A 48 5.88 1.05 7.59
CA LEU A 48 6.84 0.62 6.58
C LEU A 48 7.69 1.81 6.16
N ASP A 49 8.91 1.55 5.74
CA ASP A 49 9.69 2.60 5.11
C ASP A 49 9.19 2.90 3.68
N THR A 50 9.56 4.06 3.14
CA THR A 50 9.19 4.47 1.78
C THR A 50 9.58 3.45 0.73
N THR A 51 10.77 2.85 0.87
CA THR A 51 11.34 1.99 -0.17
C THR A 51 10.60 0.66 -0.24
N GLU A 52 10.30 0.08 0.91
CA GLU A 52 9.50 -1.12 1.10
C GLU A 52 8.09 -0.91 0.56
N LEU A 53 7.43 0.20 0.92
CA LEU A 53 6.09 0.51 0.42
C LEU A 53 6.07 0.66 -1.11
N LEU A 54 7.05 1.37 -1.68
CA LEU A 54 7.18 1.52 -3.14
C LEU A 54 7.39 0.18 -3.85
N GLN A 55 8.25 -0.69 -3.30
CA GLN A 55 8.47 -2.03 -3.87
C GLN A 55 7.19 -2.87 -3.84
N ILE A 56 6.40 -2.79 -2.77
CA ILE A 56 5.11 -3.50 -2.67
C ILE A 56 4.15 -2.97 -3.74
N LEU A 57 4.02 -1.66 -3.89
CA LEU A 57 3.16 -1.04 -4.90
C LEU A 57 3.58 -1.44 -6.32
N GLU A 58 4.88 -1.45 -6.61
CA GLU A 58 5.44 -1.87 -7.90
C GLU A 58 5.15 -3.35 -8.19
N LEU A 59 5.39 -4.25 -7.23
CA LEU A 59 5.10 -5.68 -7.36
C LEU A 59 3.61 -5.95 -7.61
N MET A 60 2.73 -5.07 -7.11
CA MET A 60 1.28 -5.15 -7.32
C MET A 60 0.80 -4.44 -8.59
N GLY A 61 1.68 -3.72 -9.29
CA GLY A 61 1.30 -2.92 -10.46
C GLY A 61 0.38 -1.75 -10.13
N ILE A 62 0.47 -1.21 -8.91
CA ILE A 62 -0.35 -0.09 -8.45
C ILE A 62 0.39 1.21 -8.76
N GLU A 63 -0.14 1.97 -9.71
CA GLU A 63 0.30 3.33 -9.96
C GLU A 63 -0.28 4.26 -8.90
N PHE A 64 0.57 5.10 -8.30
CA PHE A 64 0.14 6.19 -7.42
C PHE A 64 0.65 7.50 -7.97
N SER A 65 -0.02 8.60 -7.62
CA SER A 65 0.34 9.93 -8.07
C SER A 65 0.64 10.85 -6.91
N HIS A 66 1.46 11.88 -7.14
CA HIS A 66 1.62 12.95 -6.18
C HIS A 66 0.30 13.68 -5.92
N LEU A 67 0.14 14.14 -4.68
CA LEU A 67 -0.99 14.95 -4.25
C LEU A 67 -0.95 16.34 -4.91
N SER A 68 -2.11 16.80 -5.37
CA SER A 68 -2.33 18.19 -5.76
C SER A 68 -2.54 19.07 -4.51
N ALA A 69 -2.62 20.40 -4.69
CA ALA A 69 -2.88 21.32 -3.58
C ALA A 69 -4.25 21.08 -2.91
N GLU A 70 -5.23 20.62 -3.69
CA GLU A 70 -6.57 20.26 -3.19
C GLU A 70 -6.53 18.97 -2.38
N ASP A 71 -5.81 17.96 -2.87
CA ASP A 71 -5.61 16.68 -2.17
C ASP A 71 -4.89 16.88 -0.82
N VAL A 72 -3.90 17.78 -0.76
CA VAL A 72 -3.21 18.14 0.49
C VAL A 72 -4.16 18.76 1.53
N ALA A 73 -5.15 19.54 1.09
CA ALA A 73 -6.15 20.09 2.00
C ALA A 73 -7.06 18.98 2.56
N LEU A 74 -7.39 18.00 1.73
CA LEU A 74 -8.18 16.82 2.11
C LEU A 74 -7.42 15.96 3.13
N GLU A 75 -6.13 15.68 2.89
CA GLU A 75 -5.27 14.89 3.79
C GLU A 75 -5.14 15.52 5.19
N LYS A 76 -5.12 16.86 5.30
CA LYS A 76 -5.06 17.55 6.60
C LYS A 76 -6.29 17.34 7.49
N SER A 77 -7.41 16.94 6.89
CA SER A 77 -8.67 16.68 7.59
C SER A 77 -8.88 15.20 7.94
N TRP A 78 -7.92 14.36 7.56
CA TRP A 78 -7.92 12.92 7.75
C TRP A 78 -7.31 12.53 9.11
#